data_AF-A0A660R8C5-F1
#
_entry.id   AF-A0A660R8C5-F1
#
_cell.length_a   1.000
_cell.length_b   1.000
_cell.length_c   1.000
_cell.angle_alpha   90.00
_cell.angle_beta   90.00
_cell.angle_gamma   90.00
#
_symmetry.space_group_name_H-M   'P 1'
#
loop_
_entity.id
_entity.type
_entity.pdbx_description
1 polymer ?
#
loop_
_entity_poly.entity_id
_entity_poly.type
_entity_poly.pdbx_seq_one_letter_code
_entity_poly.pdbx_strand_id
1 'polypeptide(L)'
;MEKRVTVEELLEKVKKPAKEAMRLHPFYKGKVQVMPKCAIRNFDDFAIWYTPGVAEPCKDIFKNPEKVFEHTNKGNYVAVISDGTRVLGLGDIGPLAGLPVMEGKALLFKYLGGVDAFPV
;
A
#
# COMPACT_ATOMS: atom_id res chain seq x y z
N MET A 1 22.51 39.41 -3.11
CA MET A 1 21.99 39.03 -4.45
C MET A 1 21.60 37.56 -4.39
N GLU A 2 20.32 37.25 -4.49
CA GLU A 2 19.88 35.84 -4.65
C GLU A 2 20.46 35.29 -5.94
N LYS A 3 21.12 34.13 -5.84
CA LYS A 3 21.72 33.44 -6.97
C LYS A 3 20.57 32.97 -7.87
N ARG A 4 20.37 33.63 -9.01
CA ARG A 4 19.34 33.22 -9.98
C ARG A 4 19.71 31.83 -10.51
N VAL A 5 18.84 30.87 -10.25
CA VAL A 5 18.99 29.49 -10.74
C VAL A 5 18.93 29.53 -12.27
N THR A 6 19.86 28.83 -12.93
CA THR A 6 19.93 28.75 -14.39
C THR A 6 18.82 27.85 -14.95
N VAL A 7 18.49 28.01 -16.24
CA VAL A 7 17.50 27.16 -16.91
C VAL A 7 17.95 25.70 -16.91
N GLU A 8 19.25 25.47 -17.09
CA GLU A 8 19.88 24.16 -17.06
C GLU A 8 19.73 23.50 -15.69
N GLU A 9 19.97 24.23 -14.60
CA GLU A 9 19.76 23.72 -13.23
C GLU A 9 18.29 23.40 -12.94
N LEU A 10 17.35 24.17 -13.48
CA LEU A 10 15.92 23.88 -13.36
C LEU A 10 15.53 22.62 -14.14
N LEU A 11 16.02 22.47 -15.37
CA LEU A 11 15.78 21.29 -16.20
C LEU A 11 16.34 20.01 -15.55
N GLU A 12 17.51 20.09 -14.93
CA GLU A 12 18.11 18.94 -14.24
C GLU A 12 17.34 18.57 -12.96
N LYS A 13 16.85 19.57 -12.22
CA LYS A 13 15.97 19.34 -11.06
C LYS A 13 14.69 18.61 -11.46
N VAL A 14 14.11 18.92 -12.62
CA VAL A 14 12.89 18.26 -13.12
C VAL A 14 13.15 16.79 -13.50
N LYS A 15 14.35 16.46 -13.99
CA LYS A 15 14.71 15.08 -14.37
C LYS A 15 15.03 14.18 -13.18
N LYS A 16 15.48 14.76 -12.07
CA LYS A 16 15.95 14.02 -10.89
C LYS A 16 14.90 13.02 -10.34
N PRO A 17 13.60 13.36 -10.15
CA PRO A 17 12.61 12.41 -9.66
C PRO A 17 12.45 11.17 -10.56
N ALA A 18 12.47 11.34 -11.88
CA ALA A 18 12.36 10.22 -12.82
C ALA A 18 13.57 9.28 -12.73
N LYS A 19 14.78 9.85 -12.64
CA LYS A 19 16.02 9.07 -12.44
C LYS A 19 15.99 8.29 -11.13
N GLU A 20 15.59 8.93 -10.04
CA GLU A 20 15.47 8.26 -8.74
C GLU A 20 14.35 7.22 -8.74
N ALA A 21 13.22 7.46 -9.42
CA ALA A 21 12.15 6.47 -9.54
C ALA A 21 12.63 5.17 -10.19
N MET A 22 13.44 5.26 -11.25
CA MET A 22 14.04 4.09 -11.92
C MET A 22 15.07 3.36 -11.05
N ARG A 23 15.74 4.07 -10.13
CA ARG A 23 16.68 3.46 -9.19
C ARG A 23 15.99 2.81 -8.00
N LEU A 24 14.98 3.47 -7.44
CA LEU A 24 14.39 3.12 -6.15
C LEU A 24 13.28 2.08 -6.23
N HIS A 25 12.43 2.09 -7.27
CA HIS A 25 11.39 1.06 -7.40
C HIS A 25 11.98 -0.37 -7.47
N PRO A 26 13.05 -0.63 -8.25
CA PRO A 26 13.68 -1.96 -8.26
C PRO A 26 14.43 -2.27 -6.96
N PHE A 27 15.06 -1.27 -6.34
CA PHE A 27 15.80 -1.44 -5.08
C PHE A 27 14.89 -1.95 -3.95
N TYR A 28 13.71 -1.33 -3.79
CA TYR A 28 12.72 -1.73 -2.78
C TYR A 28 11.77 -2.84 -3.25
N LYS A 29 11.80 -3.18 -4.55
CA LYS A 29 10.87 -4.13 -5.19
C LYS A 29 9.40 -3.76 -5.00
N GLY A 30 9.08 -2.50 -5.28
CA GLY A 30 7.78 -1.91 -4.99
C GLY A 30 7.86 -0.86 -3.88
N LYS A 31 6.71 -0.43 -3.38
CA LYS A 31 6.61 0.67 -2.40
C LYS A 31 5.84 0.32 -1.13
N VAL A 32 5.08 -0.77 -1.14
CA VAL A 32 4.20 -1.17 -0.05
C VAL A 32 4.60 -2.56 0.44
N GLN A 33 4.40 -2.81 1.74
CA GLN A 33 4.65 -4.11 2.37
C GLN A 33 3.52 -4.43 3.35
N VAL A 34 3.34 -5.71 3.64
CA VAL A 34 2.44 -6.17 4.69
C VAL A 34 3.23 -6.40 5.97
N MET A 35 2.72 -5.93 7.10
CA MET A 35 3.33 -6.10 8.42
C MET A 35 2.27 -6.55 9.43
N PRO A 36 2.57 -7.51 10.33
CA PRO A 36 1.67 -7.84 11.43
C PRO A 36 1.41 -6.64 12.34
N LYS A 37 0.15 -6.49 12.78
CA LYS A 37 -0.25 -5.48 13.77
C LYS A 37 -0.20 -6.00 15.22
N CYS A 38 -0.29 -7.32 15.40
CA CYS A 38 -0.27 -7.96 16.71
C CYS A 38 1.15 -8.27 17.17
N ALA A 39 1.35 -8.35 18.48
CA ALA A 39 2.61 -8.79 19.05
C ALA A 39 2.77 -10.31 18.88
N ILE A 40 3.94 -10.72 18.42
CA ILE A 40 4.36 -12.13 18.35
C ILE A 40 5.65 -12.21 19.16
N ARG A 41 5.56 -12.73 20.38
CA ARG A 41 6.65 -12.74 21.37
C ARG A 41 7.39 -14.08 21.38
N ASN A 42 6.64 -15.16 21.18
CA ASN A 42 7.14 -16.53 21.15
C ASN A 42 6.17 -17.40 20.32
N PHE A 43 6.47 -18.69 20.22
CA PHE A 43 5.66 -19.63 19.44
C PHE A 43 4.24 -19.84 19.98
N ASP A 44 4.02 -19.67 21.27
CA ASP A 44 2.70 -19.88 21.88
C ASP A 44 1.68 -18.83 21.41
N ASP A 45 2.13 -17.63 21.02
CA ASP A 45 1.26 -16.60 20.45
C ASP A 45 0.57 -17.04 19.15
N PHE A 46 1.16 -17.99 18.40
CA PHE A 46 0.50 -18.53 17.21
C PHE A 46 -0.76 -19.34 17.54
N ALA A 47 -0.86 -19.92 18.74
CA ALA A 47 -2.09 -20.59 19.17
C ALA A 47 -3.25 -19.60 19.39
N ILE A 48 -2.95 -18.31 19.55
CA ILE A 48 -3.93 -17.22 19.67
C ILE A 48 -4.29 -16.67 18.29
N TRP A 49 -3.27 -16.25 17.52
CA TRP A 49 -3.48 -15.58 16.22
C TRP A 49 -3.83 -16.54 15.08
N TYR A 50 -3.62 -17.85 15.30
CA TYR A 50 -3.95 -18.92 14.38
C TYR A 50 -4.63 -20.08 15.14
N THR A 51 -4.53 -21.29 14.62
CA THR A 51 -5.15 -22.47 15.22
C THR A 51 -4.56 -22.78 16.62
N PRO A 52 -5.40 -23.05 17.63
CA PRO A 52 -6.86 -23.15 17.58
C PRO A 52 -7.61 -21.83 17.83
N GLY A 53 -6.97 -20.80 18.37
CA GLY A 53 -7.60 -19.56 18.84
C GLY A 53 -8.41 -18.80 17.79
N VAL A 54 -7.96 -18.78 16.53
CA VAL A 54 -8.64 -18.11 15.41
C VAL A 54 -10.07 -18.62 15.17
N ALA A 55 -10.42 -19.82 15.66
CA ALA A 55 -11.76 -20.36 15.52
C ALA A 55 -12.83 -19.52 16.26
N GLU A 56 -12.49 -18.89 17.37
CA GLU A 56 -13.44 -18.11 18.18
C GLU A 56 -13.94 -16.83 17.48
N PRO A 57 -13.08 -15.93 16.94
CA PRO A 57 -13.57 -14.81 16.14
C PRO A 57 -14.32 -15.27 14.89
N CYS A 58 -13.94 -16.40 14.26
CA CYS A 58 -14.70 -16.96 13.14
C CYS A 58 -16.13 -17.36 13.53
N LYS A 59 -16.30 -18.09 14.64
CA LYS A 59 -17.64 -18.49 15.15
C LYS A 59 -18.47 -17.27 15.55
N ASP A 60 -17.85 -16.25 16.12
CA ASP A 60 -18.54 -15.03 16.54
C ASP A 60 -19.03 -14.22 15.34
N ILE A 61 -18.19 -14.04 14.30
CA ILE A 61 -18.61 -13.42 13.02
C ILE A 61 -19.70 -14.24 12.34
N PHE A 62 -19.62 -15.57 12.38
CA PHE A 62 -20.66 -16.42 11.78
C PHE A 62 -22.04 -16.20 12.42
N LYS A 63 -22.08 -15.98 13.74
CA LYS A 63 -23.32 -15.66 14.46
C LYS A 63 -23.76 -14.20 14.25
N ASN A 64 -22.80 -13.28 14.17
CA ASN A 64 -22.97 -11.83 14.16
C ASN A 64 -22.09 -11.20 13.07
N PRO A 65 -22.51 -11.17 11.80
CA PRO A 65 -21.65 -10.79 10.67
C PRO A 65 -20.99 -9.41 10.79
N GLU A 66 -21.64 -8.45 11.43
CA GLU A 66 -21.14 -7.10 11.70
C GLU A 66 -19.87 -7.07 12.55
N LYS A 67 -19.63 -8.09 13.38
CA LYS A 67 -18.39 -8.21 14.18
C LYS A 67 -17.14 -8.40 13.34
N VAL A 68 -17.27 -8.59 12.02
CA VAL A 68 -16.13 -8.52 11.10
C VAL A 68 -15.36 -7.21 11.24
N PHE A 69 -16.04 -6.09 11.58
CA PHE A 69 -15.39 -4.79 11.77
C PHE A 69 -14.66 -4.67 13.11
N GLU A 70 -15.00 -5.49 14.09
CA GLU A 70 -14.32 -5.56 15.39
C GLU A 70 -13.12 -6.53 15.34
N HIS A 71 -13.34 -7.72 14.78
CA HIS A 71 -12.37 -8.83 14.82
C HIS A 71 -11.30 -8.78 13.72
N THR A 72 -11.49 -7.97 12.67
CA THR A 72 -10.59 -7.95 11.51
C THR A 72 -10.08 -6.54 11.19
N ASN A 73 -9.18 -6.42 10.21
CA ASN A 73 -8.74 -5.12 9.72
C ASN A 73 -9.73 -4.46 8.73
N LYS A 74 -10.88 -5.08 8.43
CA LYS A 74 -11.83 -4.60 7.41
C LYS A 74 -12.22 -3.13 7.57
N GLY A 75 -12.35 -2.63 8.80
CA GLY A 75 -12.71 -1.24 9.07
C GLY A 75 -11.70 -0.19 8.59
N ASN A 76 -10.42 -0.56 8.40
CA ASN A 76 -9.35 0.34 7.96
C ASN A 76 -8.68 -0.12 6.66
N TYR A 77 -9.20 -1.14 5.97
CA TYR A 77 -8.54 -1.77 4.82
C TYR A 77 -9.30 -1.53 3.52
N VAL A 78 -8.66 -0.83 2.58
CA VAL A 78 -9.24 -0.49 1.26
C VAL A 78 -8.48 -1.15 0.11
N ALA A 79 -9.21 -1.53 -0.93
CA ALA A 79 -8.61 -1.99 -2.18
C ALA A 79 -8.52 -0.83 -3.17
N VAL A 80 -7.33 -0.60 -3.73
CA VAL A 80 -7.10 0.36 -4.82
C VAL A 80 -7.17 -0.41 -6.13
N ILE A 81 -8.37 -0.41 -6.74
CA ILE A 81 -8.69 -1.28 -7.88
C ILE A 81 -8.57 -0.52 -9.20
N SER A 82 -7.86 -1.07 -10.19
CA SER A 82 -7.85 -0.54 -11.56
C SER A 82 -7.57 -1.62 -12.62
N ASP A 83 -8.22 -1.53 -13.77
CA ASP A 83 -7.93 -2.38 -14.94
C ASP A 83 -6.77 -1.83 -15.81
N GLY A 84 -6.25 -0.63 -15.50
CA GLY A 84 -5.15 -0.01 -16.25
C GLY A 84 -5.53 0.67 -17.56
N THR A 85 -6.83 0.83 -17.86
CA THR A 85 -7.31 1.43 -19.12
C THR A 85 -7.19 2.97 -19.18
N ARG A 86 -6.92 3.61 -18.04
CA ARG A 86 -6.66 5.06 -17.95
C ARG A 86 -5.65 5.41 -16.85
N VAL A 87 -4.38 5.14 -17.10
CA VAL A 87 -3.29 5.43 -16.15
C VAL A 87 -2.70 6.80 -16.44
N LEU A 88 -3.05 7.80 -15.61
CA LEU A 88 -2.56 9.18 -15.73
C LEU A 88 -2.79 9.72 -17.16
N GLY A 89 -1.77 10.33 -17.78
CA GLY A 89 -1.76 10.74 -19.18
C GLY A 89 -1.28 9.66 -20.16
N LEU A 90 -1.01 8.43 -19.69
CA LEU A 90 -0.46 7.34 -20.50
C LEU A 90 -1.54 6.55 -21.26
N GLY A 91 -2.81 6.71 -20.88
CA GLY A 91 -3.92 6.01 -21.52
C GLY A 91 -4.07 4.57 -21.04
N ASP A 92 -4.43 3.68 -21.95
CA ASP A 92 -4.57 2.25 -21.69
C ASP A 92 -3.20 1.58 -21.84
N ILE A 93 -2.61 1.22 -20.70
CA ILE A 93 -1.32 0.52 -20.62
C ILE A 93 -1.45 -0.85 -19.94
N GLY A 94 -2.69 -1.26 -19.67
CA GLY A 94 -3.02 -2.50 -18.97
C GLY A 94 -2.65 -2.53 -17.47
N PRO A 95 -3.09 -3.58 -16.77
CA PRO A 95 -3.04 -3.64 -15.31
C PRO A 95 -1.61 -3.74 -14.77
N LEU A 96 -0.72 -4.48 -15.45
CA LEU A 96 0.66 -4.66 -15.00
C LEU A 96 1.46 -3.35 -15.03
N ALA A 97 1.29 -2.53 -16.07
CA ALA A 97 1.97 -1.24 -16.17
C ALA A 97 1.33 -0.16 -15.29
N GLY A 98 0.04 -0.32 -14.94
CA GLY A 98 -0.66 0.54 -13.98
C GLY A 98 -0.32 0.27 -12.51
N LEU A 99 0.19 -0.93 -12.18
CA LEU A 99 0.42 -1.36 -10.80
C LEU A 99 1.31 -0.39 -9.97
N PRO A 100 2.41 0.20 -10.51
CA PRO A 100 3.16 1.20 -9.76
C PRO A 100 2.32 2.42 -9.37
N VAL A 101 1.33 2.82 -10.16
CA VAL A 101 0.43 3.93 -9.80
C VAL A 101 -0.49 3.51 -8.65
N MET A 102 -1.01 2.29 -8.69
CA MET A 102 -1.89 1.77 -7.63
C MET A 102 -1.15 1.59 -6.30
N GLU A 103 0.08 1.06 -6.32
CA GLU A 103 0.95 1.05 -5.13
C GLU A 103 1.20 2.45 -4.58
N GLY A 104 1.43 3.43 -5.48
CA GLY A 104 1.64 4.82 -5.09
C GLY A 104 0.41 5.39 -4.37
N LYS A 105 -0.79 5.09 -4.85
CA LYS A 105 -2.04 5.48 -4.18
C LYS A 105 -2.18 4.79 -2.83
N ALA A 106 -1.89 3.49 -2.73
CA ALA A 106 -1.92 2.77 -1.46
C ALA A 106 -0.95 3.37 -0.43
N LEU A 107 0.26 3.74 -0.85
CA LEU A 107 1.24 4.43 -0.01
C LEU A 107 0.70 5.78 0.50
N LEU A 108 0.01 6.57 -0.34
CA LEU A 108 -0.59 7.83 0.07
C LEU A 108 -1.73 7.63 1.08
N PHE A 109 -2.60 6.64 0.86
CA PHE A 109 -3.64 6.27 1.83
C PHE A 109 -3.05 5.98 3.21
N LYS A 110 -1.97 5.21 3.25
CA LYS A 110 -1.32 4.86 4.52
C LYS A 110 -0.60 6.03 5.15
N TYR A 111 0.28 6.69 4.39
CA TYR A 111 1.18 7.70 4.93
C TYR A 111 0.48 9.00 5.31
N LEU A 112 -0.54 9.41 4.56
CA LEU A 112 -1.26 10.66 4.81
C LEU A 112 -2.58 10.46 5.55
N GLY A 113 -3.26 9.33 5.31
CA GLY A 113 -4.60 9.08 5.84
C GLY A 113 -4.67 8.06 6.99
N GLY A 114 -3.57 7.36 7.29
CA GLY A 114 -3.60 6.24 8.25
C GLY A 114 -4.39 5.02 7.78
N VAL A 115 -4.81 5.00 6.52
CA VAL A 115 -5.66 3.94 5.93
C VAL A 115 -4.77 2.85 5.35
N ASP A 116 -4.98 1.60 5.76
CA ASP A 116 -4.30 0.47 5.15
C ASP A 116 -4.89 0.22 3.76
N ALA A 117 -4.05 0.09 2.73
CA ALA A 117 -4.51 -0.03 1.35
C ALA A 117 -3.70 -1.08 0.58
N PHE A 118 -4.37 -1.81 -0.31
CA PHE A 118 -3.75 -2.83 -1.15
C PHE A 118 -4.11 -2.62 -2.63
N PRO A 119 -3.13 -2.59 -3.56
CA PRO A 119 -3.38 -2.43 -4.99
C PRO A 119 -3.89 -3.72 -5.62
N VAL A 120 -4.91 -3.63 -6.48
CA VAL A 120 -5.52 -4.77 -7.20
C VAL A 120 -5.78 -4.41 -8.66
#